data_AF-A0A2S8HM02-F1
#
_entry.id   AF-A0A2S8HM02-F1
#
_cell.length_a   1.000
_cell.length_b   1.000
_cell.length_c   1.000
_cell.angle_alpha   90.00
_cell.angle_beta   90.00
_cell.angle_gamma   90.00
#
_symmetry.space_group_name_H-M   'P 1'
#
loop_
_entity.id
_entity.type
_entity.pdbx_description
1 polymer ?
#
loop_
_entity_poly.entity_id
_entity_poly.type
_entity_poly.pdbx_seq_one_letter_code
_entity_poly.pdbx_strand_id
1 'polypeptide(L)' 'MYGMRAQDNAPATHFRCDRLCRVNGELYFTTREQTLEGPFDNAATAEKEIQAYIERMQVLRMQR' A
#
# COMPACT_ATOMS: atom_id res chain seq x y z
N MET A 1 2.44 -8.69 18.49
CA MET A 1 3.85 -8.28 18.27
C MET A 1 3.86 -6.82 17.86
N TYR A 2 4.43 -5.93 18.68
CA TYR A 2 4.56 -4.52 18.36
C TYR A 2 5.57 -4.36 17.22
N GLY A 3 5.08 -4.12 16.01
CA GLY A 3 5.93 -3.92 14.84
C GLY A 3 6.52 -2.51 14.87
N MET A 4 7.70 -2.36 15.47
CA MET A 4 8.49 -1.13 15.40
C MET A 4 9.28 -1.14 14.08
N ARG A 5 9.08 -0.15 13.22
CA ARG A 5 9.96 0.08 12.07
C ARG A 5 11.25 0.73 12.60
N ALA A 6 12.38 0.49 11.95
CA ALA A 6 13.68 1.07 12.33
C ALA A 6 13.70 2.62 12.36
N GLN A 7 12.69 3.27 11.77
CA GLN A 7 12.53 4.72 11.73
C GLN A 7 11.60 5.28 12.82
N ASP A 8 11.00 4.44 13.65
CA ASP A 8 10.07 4.92 14.67
C ASP A 8 10.86 5.44 15.89
N ASN A 9 10.65 6.70 16.25
CA ASN A 9 11.36 7.36 17.36
C ASN A 9 10.75 7.02 18.74
N ALA A 10 9.60 6.33 18.77
CA ALA A 10 8.88 5.87 19.95
C ALA A 10 8.01 4.64 19.61
N PRO A 11 7.59 3.84 20.60
CA PRO A 11 6.70 2.71 20.37
C PRO A 11 5.37 3.15 19.75
N ALA A 12 5.06 2.63 18.56
CA ALA A 12 3.79 2.87 17.88
C ALA A 12 3.08 1.55 17.54
N THR A 13 1.75 1.55 17.63
CA THR A 13 0.93 0.41 17.20
C THR A 13 0.68 0.52 15.70
N HIS A 14 1.40 -0.27 14.91
CA HIS A 14 1.16 -0.38 13.47
C HIS A 14 0.29 -1.59 13.16
N PHE A 15 -0.91 -1.35 12.64
CA PHE A 15 -1.74 -2.39 12.06
C PHE A 15 -1.24 -2.70 10.66
N ARG A 16 -0.86 -3.96 10.41
CA ARG A 16 -0.58 -4.43 9.05
C ARG A 16 -1.92 -4.67 8.36
N CYS A 17 -2.43 -3.64 7.71
CA CYS A 17 -3.53 -3.80 6.75
C CYS A 17 -2.90 -4.21 5.41
N ASP A 18 -3.49 -5.20 4.75
CA ASP A 18 -3.24 -5.36 3.32
C ASP A 18 -3.69 -4.07 2.61
N ARG A 19 -3.04 -3.71 1.51
CA ARG A 19 -3.43 -2.55 0.70
C ARG A 19 -4.65 -2.85 -0.16
N LEU A 20 -4.96 -4.13 -0.37
CA LEU A 20 -6.08 -4.60 -1.16
C LEU A 20 -7.41 -4.50 -0.38
N CYS A 21 -8.44 -3.95 -1.01
CA CYS A 21 -9.77 -3.79 -0.43
C CYS A 21 -10.86 -3.99 -1.48
N ARG A 22 -12.09 -4.23 -1.02
CA ARG A 22 -13.27 -4.26 -1.90
C ARG A 22 -14.21 -3.11 -1.57
N VAL A 23 -14.64 -2.40 -2.60
CA VAL A 23 -15.65 -1.33 -2.51
C VAL A 23 -16.77 -1.72 -3.45
N ASN A 24 -17.99 -1.89 -2.92
CA ASN A 24 -19.17 -2.33 -3.69
C ASN A 24 -18.97 -3.64 -4.49
N GLY A 25 -18.12 -4.54 -4.00
CA GLY A 25 -17.80 -5.80 -4.67
C GLY A 25 -16.65 -5.71 -5.67
N GLU A 26 -16.21 -4.49 -6.02
CA GLU A 26 -15.10 -4.25 -6.93
C GLU A 26 -13.78 -4.16 -6.16
N LEU A 27 -12.68 -4.53 -6.81
CA LEU A 27 -11.37 -4.68 -6.17
C LEU A 27 -10.52 -3.43 -6.37
N TYR A 28 -9.98 -2.89 -5.28
CA TYR A 28 -9.12 -1.71 -5.28
C TYR A 28 -7.89 -1.93 -4.40
N PHE A 29 -6.88 -1.08 -4.56
CA PHE A 29 -5.86 -0.92 -3.53
C PHE A 29 -5.78 0.54 -3.05
N THR A 30 -5.36 0.72 -1.79
CA THR A 30 -5.19 2.05 -1.20
C THR A 30 -3.72 2.50 -1.25
N THR A 31 -3.46 3.72 -1.74
CA THR A 31 -2.12 4.33 -1.75
C THR A 31 -1.76 4.95 -0.39
N ARG A 32 -0.50 5.38 -0.21
CA ARG A 32 -0.09 6.11 1.00
C ARG A 32 -0.80 7.46 1.12
N GLU A 33 -1.18 8.05 0.00
CA GLU A 33 -1.88 9.31 -0.14
C GLU A 33 -3.40 9.15 0.09
N GLN A 34 -3.86 7.96 0.49
CA GLN A 34 -5.26 7.62 0.73
C GLN A 34 -6.14 7.70 -0.52
N THR A 35 -5.57 7.49 -1.71
CA THR A 35 -6.33 7.29 -2.95
C THR A 35 -6.67 5.81 -3.13
N LEU A 36 -7.80 5.55 -3.79
CA LEU A 36 -8.18 4.21 -4.24
C LEU A 36 -7.82 4.07 -5.71
N GLU A 37 -6.99 3.09 -6.01
CA GLU A 37 -6.61 2.74 -7.38
C GLU A 37 -7.37 1.47 -7.79
N GLY A 38 -7.87 1.43 -9.02
CA GLY A 38 -8.73 0.37 -9.54
C GLY A 38 -9.97 0.94 -10.25
N PRO A 39 -11.00 0.11 -10.50
CA PRO A 39 -11.14 -1.29 -10.07
C PRO A 39 -10.24 -2.25 -10.85
N PHE A 40 -9.89 -3.38 -10.24
CA PHE A 40 -9.12 -4.47 -10.86
C PHE A 40 -9.99 -5.71 -11.06
N ASP A 41 -9.73 -6.43 -12.15
CA ASP A 41 -10.46 -7.67 -12.47
C ASP A 41 -10.19 -8.80 -11.47
N ASN A 42 -8.97 -8.87 -10.93
CA ASN A 42 -8.56 -9.92 -10.01
C ASN A 42 -7.41 -9.47 -9.08
N ALA A 43 -7.17 -10.27 -8.04
CA ALA A 43 -6.12 -9.98 -7.05
C ALA A 43 -4.72 -9.92 -7.66
N ALA A 44 -4.41 -10.79 -8.63
CA ALA A 44 -3.09 -10.84 -9.23
C ALA A 44 -2.75 -9.58 -10.05
N THR A 45 -3.73 -8.96 -10.73
CA THR A 45 -3.54 -7.66 -11.39
C THR A 45 -3.36 -6.54 -10.37
N ALA A 46 -4.17 -6.51 -9.32
CA ALA A 46 -4.03 -5.52 -8.25
C ALA A 46 -2.65 -5.61 -7.56
N GLU A 47 -2.15 -6.82 -7.28
CA GLU A 47 -0.82 -7.05 -6.67
C GLU A 47 0.31 -6.51 -7.55
N LYS A 48 0.25 -6.72 -8.87
CA LYS A 48 1.24 -6.17 -9.81
C LYS A 48 1.24 -4.64 -9.80
N GLU A 49 0.06 -4.02 -9.78
CA GLU A 49 -0.06 -2.56 -9.74
C GLU A 49 0.37 -1.98 -8.40
N ILE A 50 0.10 -2.67 -7.28
CA ILE A 50 0.65 -2.32 -5.96
C ILE A 50 2.17 -2.30 -6.01
N GLN A 51 2.80 -3.33 -6.58
CA GLN A 51 4.24 -3.43 -6.69
C GLN A 51 4.82 -2.31 -7.56
N ALA A 52 4.21 -2.06 -8.73
CA ALA A 52 4.61 -0.97 -9.62
C ALA A 52 4.47 0.41 -8.94
N TYR A 53 3.41 0.64 -8.17
CA TYR A 53 3.26 1.86 -7.37
C TYR A 53 4.37 1.98 -6.31
N ILE A 54 4.68 0.90 -5.58
CA ILE A 54 5.74 0.92 -4.57
C ILE A 54 7.09 1.26 -5.21
N GLU A 55 7.43 0.65 -6.35
CA GLU A 55 8.67 0.91 -7.09
C GLU A 55 8.75 2.37 -7.54
N ARG A 56 7.69 2.92 -8.14
CA ARG A 56 7.61 4.33 -8.52
C ARG A 56 7.86 5.25 -7.32
N MET A 57 7.24 4.97 -6.18
CA MET A 57 7.39 5.78 -4.97
C MET A 57 8.78 5.66 -4.34
N GLN A 58 9.43 4.50 -4.43
CA GLN A 58 10.81 4.32 -3.99
C GLN A 58 11.79 5.15 -4.83
N VAL A 59 11.65 5.11 -6.16
CA VAL A 59 12.45 5.92 -7.08
C VAL A 59 12.26 7.41 -6.82
N LEU A 60 11.01 7.88 -6.70
CA LEU A 60 10.71 9.28 -6.39
C LEU A 60 11.29 9.73 -5.04
N ARG A 61 11.34 8.83 -4.05
CA ARG A 61 11.97 9.12 -2.75
C ARG A 61 13.49 9.23 -2.86
N MET A 62 14.15 8.43 -3.72
CA MET A 62 15.61 8.46 -3.89
C MET A 62 16.10 9.67 -4.69
N GLN A 63 15.24 10.28 -5.50
CA GLN A 63 15.54 11.49 -6.27
C GLN A 63 15.37 12.80 -5.48
N ARG A 64 14.99 12.71 -4.21
CA ARG A 64 14.65 13.83 -3.34
C ARG A 64 15.62 13.97 -2.19
#